data_AF-A0A803N634-F1
#
_entry.id   AF-A0A803N634-F1
#
_cell.length_a   1.000
_cell.length_b   1.000
_cell.length_c   1.000
_cell.angle_alpha   90.00
_cell.angle_beta   90.00
_cell.angle_gamma   90.00
#
_symmetry.space_group_name_H-M   'P 1'
#
loop_
_entity.id
_entity.type
_entity.pdbx_description
1 polymer ?
#
loop_
_entity_poly.entity_id
_entity_poly.type
_entity_poly.pdbx_seq_one_letter_code
_entity_poly.pdbx_strand_id
1 'polypeptide(L)'
;TILDKLRNGSAKFELVSSAVDSISTPNPVQFLNNTSSLFFARIGLPQSRVSSSNIKVERYTILKVTGDGRCMFRALVKGMARNKGITLTPQQERDNADELRAAVKEVICENENERRQYQEAVTAITVDEPLHRYCQRIGRHDFWGGESELLVLSKLCNKRIIVYIPETE
;
A
#
# COMPACT_ATOMS: atom_id res chain seq x y z
N THR A 1 -5.73 -15.99 -11.53
CA THR A 1 -4.81 -16.20 -10.38
C THR A 1 -5.22 -15.33 -9.20
N ILE A 2 -4.42 -15.22 -8.13
CA ILE A 2 -4.71 -14.26 -7.03
C ILE A 2 -4.69 -12.82 -7.56
N LEU A 3 -3.82 -12.53 -8.55
CA LEU A 3 -3.75 -11.22 -9.20
C LEU A 3 -5.05 -10.80 -9.87
N ASP A 4 -5.73 -11.71 -10.58
CA ASP A 4 -7.02 -11.39 -11.19
C ASP A 4 -8.08 -11.08 -10.15
N LYS A 5 -8.06 -11.79 -9.01
CA LYS A 5 -9.00 -11.54 -7.90
C LYS A 5 -8.74 -10.19 -7.23
N LEU A 6 -7.46 -9.81 -7.09
CA LEU A 6 -7.05 -8.52 -6.57
C LEU A 6 -7.46 -7.37 -7.49
N ARG A 7 -7.13 -7.48 -8.78
CA ARG A 7 -7.42 -6.47 -9.80
C ARG A 7 -8.91 -6.25 -10.02
N ASN A 8 -9.68 -7.34 -9.97
CA ASN A 8 -11.13 -7.30 -10.18
C ASN A 8 -11.92 -7.09 -8.87
N GLY A 9 -11.22 -6.91 -7.73
CA GLY A 9 -11.85 -6.67 -6.44
C GLY A 9 -12.61 -7.87 -5.84
N SER A 10 -12.48 -9.07 -6.43
CA SER A 10 -13.16 -10.31 -6.04
C SER A 10 -12.35 -11.20 -5.08
N ALA A 11 -11.17 -10.75 -4.65
CA ALA A 11 -10.44 -11.37 -3.55
C ALA A 11 -11.28 -11.34 -2.28
N LYS A 12 -11.14 -12.37 -1.43
CA LYS A 12 -11.98 -12.55 -0.23
C LYS A 12 -11.88 -11.38 0.75
N PHE A 13 -10.77 -10.64 0.70
CA PHE A 13 -10.67 -9.27 1.19
C PHE A 13 -11.09 -8.33 0.05
N GLU A 14 -12.37 -7.98 0.05
CA GLU A 14 -12.93 -7.26 -1.08
C GLU A 14 -12.20 -5.90 -1.25
N LEU A 15 -12.05 -5.45 -2.50
CA LEU A 15 -11.48 -4.17 -2.93
C LEU A 15 -12.56 -3.51 -3.78
N VAL A 16 -13.34 -2.58 -3.20
CA VAL A 16 -14.36 -1.88 -4.00
C VAL A 16 -13.64 -0.80 -4.80
N SER A 17 -13.67 -1.00 -6.13
CA SER A 17 -13.44 0.04 -7.13
C SER A 17 -14.66 0.95 -7.16
N SER A 18 -14.45 2.25 -6.95
CA SER A 18 -15.45 3.25 -7.30
C SER A 18 -15.52 3.32 -8.82
N ALA A 19 -16.63 2.89 -9.39
CA ALA A 19 -17.00 3.22 -10.76
C ALA A 19 -17.08 4.75 -10.89
N VAL A 20 -16.44 5.30 -11.91
CA VAL A 20 -16.66 6.69 -12.33
C VAL A 20 -17.55 6.60 -13.56
N ASP A 21 -18.79 7.06 -13.42
CA ASP A 21 -19.73 7.14 -14.53
C ASP A 21 -19.24 8.16 -15.57
N SER A 22 -19.24 7.72 -16.82
CA SER A 22 -18.89 8.51 -18.00
C SER A 22 -19.96 9.56 -18.32
N ILE A 23 -19.60 10.84 -18.40
CA ILE A 23 -20.35 11.85 -19.17
C ILE A 23 -19.40 12.78 -19.95
N SER A 24 -19.46 12.60 -21.27
CA SER A 24 -19.34 13.53 -22.42
C SER A 24 -18.71 14.93 -22.29
N THR A 25 -17.72 15.20 -23.15
CA THR A 25 -17.04 16.46 -23.56
C THR A 25 -17.94 17.48 -24.29
N PRO A 26 -17.50 18.71 -24.72
CA PRO A 26 -16.25 19.47 -24.48
C PRO A 26 -16.44 20.98 -24.12
N ASN A 27 -15.50 21.61 -23.40
CA ASN A 27 -14.84 22.88 -23.80
C ASN A 27 -13.85 23.40 -22.73
N PRO A 28 -12.85 24.21 -23.14
CA PRO A 28 -11.61 24.40 -22.41
C PRO A 28 -11.66 25.58 -21.43
N VAL A 29 -10.60 25.68 -20.63
CA VAL A 29 -10.24 26.77 -19.71
C VAL A 29 -10.89 26.71 -18.33
N GLN A 30 -10.18 26.05 -17.40
CA GLN A 30 -9.88 26.53 -16.03
C GLN A 30 -8.89 25.55 -15.39
N PHE A 31 -7.60 25.73 -15.69
CA PHE A 31 -6.51 25.07 -14.97
C PHE A 31 -6.35 25.75 -13.63
N LEU A 32 -7.09 25.29 -12.63
CA LEU A 32 -6.81 25.47 -11.21
C LEU A 32 -7.73 24.51 -10.46
N ASN A 33 -7.18 23.41 -9.93
CA ASN A 33 -7.50 22.95 -8.59
C ASN A 33 -6.62 21.76 -8.16
N ASN A 34 -5.73 22.07 -7.23
CA ASN A 34 -5.19 21.21 -6.16
C ASN A 34 -4.46 19.91 -6.56
N THR A 35 -3.30 20.09 -7.16
CA THR A 35 -2.19 19.13 -7.07
C THR A 35 -1.51 19.25 -5.69
N SER A 36 -2.05 18.58 -4.66
CA SER A 36 -1.33 18.45 -3.39
C SER A 36 -1.53 17.08 -2.75
N SER A 37 -0.94 16.06 -3.37
CA SER A 37 -0.36 14.95 -2.59
C SER A 37 0.65 14.16 -3.44
N LEU A 38 1.75 14.80 -3.80
CA LEU A 38 2.97 14.10 -4.22
C LEU A 38 3.93 14.11 -3.05
N PHE A 39 3.76 13.23 -2.06
CA PHE A 39 4.80 13.04 -1.05
C PHE A 39 4.92 11.55 -0.68
N PHE A 40 5.98 10.94 -1.19
CA PHE A 40 6.68 9.83 -0.57
C PHE A 40 7.46 10.44 0.60
N ALA A 41 7.03 10.17 1.84
CA ALA A 41 7.64 10.63 3.11
C ALA A 41 7.91 12.15 3.24
N ARG A 42 7.05 12.86 3.97
CA ARG A 42 7.39 14.20 4.52
C ARG A 42 8.03 14.00 5.90
N ILE A 43 9.36 14.08 5.99
CA ILE A 43 10.04 14.30 7.26
C ILE A 43 9.83 15.78 7.62
N GLY A 44 9.00 16.05 8.63
CA GLY A 44 8.75 17.41 9.08
C GLY A 44 9.89 17.93 9.94
N LEU A 45 10.62 18.95 9.48
CA LEU A 45 11.54 19.71 10.33
C LEU A 45 10.72 20.68 11.21
N PRO A 46 11.05 20.89 12.50
CA PRO A 46 10.32 21.84 13.31
C PRO A 46 10.88 23.24 13.02
N GLN A 47 10.17 24.06 12.22
CA GLN A 47 10.52 25.48 12.18
C GLN A 47 9.33 26.42 12.04
N SER A 48 9.05 27.04 13.19
CA SER A 48 8.75 28.45 13.41
C SER A 48 7.43 29.04 12.87
N ARG A 49 6.52 29.23 13.82
CA ARG A 49 5.55 30.34 13.94
C ARG A 49 4.83 30.74 12.64
N VAL A 50 3.83 29.95 12.27
CA VAL A 50 2.67 30.44 11.51
C VAL A 50 1.45 30.26 12.41
N SER A 51 0.65 31.32 12.50
CA SER A 51 -0.52 31.48 13.37
C SER A 51 -1.44 30.26 13.38
N SER A 52 -1.66 29.75 14.60
CA SER A 52 -2.53 28.63 14.92
C SER A 52 -4.00 28.96 14.67
N SER A 53 -4.50 28.68 13.47
CA SER A 53 -5.92 28.42 13.23
C SER A 53 -6.07 27.58 11.96
N ASN A 54 -6.40 26.29 12.14
CA ASN A 54 -6.66 25.24 11.13
C ASN A 54 -5.55 24.22 10.79
N ILE A 55 -4.61 23.93 11.69
CA ILE A 55 -3.97 22.60 11.63
C ILE A 55 -5.00 21.60 12.15
N LYS A 56 -5.75 20.98 11.23
CA LYS A 56 -6.64 19.87 11.55
C LYS A 56 -5.77 18.70 12.01
N VAL A 57 -5.61 18.55 13.31
CA VAL A 57 -4.91 17.40 13.90
C VAL A 57 -5.72 16.15 13.58
N GLU A 58 -5.21 15.34 12.66
CA GLU A 58 -5.79 14.04 12.33
C GLU A 58 -5.58 13.11 13.53
N ARG A 59 -6.67 12.62 14.11
CA ARG A 59 -6.63 11.65 15.22
C ARG A 59 -6.84 10.26 14.66
N TYR A 60 -5.85 9.40 14.82
CA TYR A 60 -5.92 8.01 14.40
C TYR A 60 -6.02 7.06 15.60
N THR A 61 -6.79 5.99 15.47
CA THR A 61 -6.76 4.88 16.43
C THR A 61 -5.71 3.87 16.00
N ILE A 62 -4.76 3.58 16.89
CA ILE A 62 -3.72 2.58 16.66
C ILE A 62 -4.31 1.19 16.90
N LEU A 63 -4.22 0.33 15.89
CA LEU A 63 -4.57 -1.08 15.99
C LEU A 63 -3.29 -1.91 15.99
N LYS A 64 -3.08 -2.70 17.04
CA LYS A 64 -1.90 -3.57 17.15
C LYS A 64 -2.00 -4.75 16.17
N VAL A 65 -0.84 -5.16 15.65
CA VAL A 65 -0.64 -6.33 14.80
C VAL A 65 0.30 -7.31 15.49
N THR A 66 0.20 -8.59 15.14
CA THR A 66 1.11 -9.63 15.62
C THR A 66 2.51 -9.44 15.01
N GLY A 67 3.56 -9.54 15.84
CA GLY A 67 4.96 -9.45 15.42
C GLY A 67 5.53 -10.81 14.97
N ASP A 68 4.97 -11.41 13.92
CA ASP A 68 5.34 -12.75 13.41
C ASP A 68 6.00 -12.70 12.02
N GLY A 69 6.69 -11.59 11.71
CA GLY A 69 7.28 -11.31 10.40
C GLY A 69 6.28 -10.92 9.31
N ARG A 70 4.97 -10.91 9.59
CA ARG A 70 3.90 -10.43 8.68
C ARG A 70 3.37 -9.05 9.05
N CYS A 71 3.95 -8.37 10.03
CA CYS A 71 3.39 -7.17 10.66
C CYS A 71 2.96 -6.09 9.64
N MET A 72 3.78 -5.80 8.62
CA MET A 72 3.43 -4.84 7.56
C MET A 72 2.19 -5.29 6.76
N PHE A 73 2.19 -6.54 6.27
CA PHE A 73 1.06 -7.08 5.50
C PHE A 73 -0.22 -7.18 6.35
N ARG A 74 -0.10 -7.59 7.62
CA ARG A 74 -1.21 -7.60 8.60
C ARG A 74 -1.76 -6.20 8.82
N ALA A 75 -0.91 -5.18 8.92
CA ALA A 75 -1.34 -3.79 9.11
C ALA A 75 -2.19 -3.31 7.92
N LEU A 76 -1.78 -3.63 6.68
CA LEU A 76 -2.55 -3.32 5.48
C LEU A 76 -3.89 -4.05 5.47
N VAL A 77 -3.90 -5.36 5.73
CA VAL A 77 -5.12 -6.18 5.77
C VAL A 77 -6.11 -5.63 6.80
N LYS A 78 -5.66 -5.29 8.02
CA LYS A 78 -6.51 -4.68 9.05
C LYS A 78 -7.02 -3.31 8.62
N GLY A 79 -6.17 -2.47 8.03
CA GLY A 79 -6.54 -1.15 7.55
C GLY A 79 -7.61 -1.21 6.45
N MET A 80 -7.42 -2.10 5.47
CA MET A 80 -8.38 -2.33 4.38
C MET A 80 -9.71 -2.88 4.90
N ALA A 81 -9.68 -3.85 5.83
CA ALA A 81 -10.89 -4.38 6.44
C ALA A 81 -11.63 -3.31 7.25
N ARG A 82 -10.91 -2.48 8.02
CA ARG A 82 -11.49 -1.37 8.79
C ARG A 82 -12.16 -0.33 7.89
N ASN A 83 -11.54 0.02 6.76
CA ASN A 83 -12.13 0.94 5.77
C ASN A 83 -13.47 0.43 5.22
N LYS A 84 -13.74 -0.88 5.37
CA LYS A 84 -14.96 -1.56 4.93
C LYS A 84 -15.91 -1.94 6.06
N GLY A 85 -15.59 -1.61 7.31
CA GLY A 85 -16.36 -2.05 8.46
C GLY A 85 -16.33 -3.56 8.70
N ILE A 86 -15.35 -4.28 8.13
CA ILE A 86 -15.18 -5.72 8.29
C ILE A 86 -14.30 -6.01 9.50
N THR A 87 -14.74 -6.94 10.35
CA THR A 87 -13.93 -7.47 11.45
C THR A 87 -13.27 -8.78 11.02
N LEU A 88 -11.96 -8.90 11.24
CA LEU A 88 -11.19 -10.09 10.89
C LEU A 88 -10.85 -10.90 12.15
N THR A 89 -10.90 -12.23 12.04
CA THR A 89 -10.29 -13.12 13.04
C THR A 89 -8.76 -13.09 12.90
N PRO A 90 -8.00 -13.46 13.95
CA PRO A 90 -6.54 -13.55 13.87
C PRO A 90 -6.03 -14.47 12.74
N GLN A 91 -6.81 -15.53 12.44
CA GLN A 91 -6.53 -16.46 11.36
C GLN A 91 -6.75 -15.81 9.98
N GLN A 92 -7.87 -15.12 9.78
CA GLN A 92 -8.13 -14.39 8.54
C GLN A 92 -7.10 -13.28 8.31
N GLU A 93 -6.69 -12.58 9.37
CA GLU A 93 -5.63 -11.57 9.30
C GLU A 93 -4.31 -12.17 8.81
N ARG A 94 -3.96 -13.38 9.30
CA ARG A 94 -2.76 -14.11 8.87
C ARG A 94 -2.84 -14.52 7.41
N ASP A 95 -3.94 -15.15 7.03
CA ASP A 95 -4.09 -15.77 5.72
C ASP A 95 -4.15 -14.70 4.63
N ASN A 96 -4.91 -13.62 4.84
CA ASN A 96 -4.95 -12.49 3.93
C ASN A 96 -3.59 -11.79 3.82
N ALA A 97 -2.80 -11.74 4.90
CA ALA A 97 -1.45 -11.16 4.87
C ALA A 97 -0.50 -12.02 4.00
N ASP A 98 -0.61 -13.34 4.08
CA ASP A 98 0.14 -14.26 3.22
C ASP A 98 -0.34 -14.19 1.76
N GLU A 99 -1.64 -13.93 1.51
CA GLU A 99 -2.15 -13.64 0.16
C GLU A 99 -1.56 -12.36 -0.44
N LEU A 100 -1.47 -11.26 0.33
CA LEU A 100 -0.81 -10.02 -0.14
C LEU A 100 0.66 -10.25 -0.46
N ARG A 101 1.38 -11.00 0.40
CA ARG A 101 2.78 -11.37 0.17
C ARG A 101 2.93 -12.20 -1.11
N ALA A 102 2.07 -13.19 -1.31
CA ALA A 102 2.08 -14.02 -2.51
C ALA A 102 1.82 -13.19 -3.78
N ALA A 103 0.91 -12.21 -3.72
CA ALA A 103 0.65 -11.32 -4.85
C ALA A 103 1.87 -10.46 -5.22
N VAL A 104 2.59 -9.92 -4.24
CA VAL A 104 3.85 -9.20 -4.51
C VAL A 104 4.86 -10.12 -5.18
N LYS A 105 5.02 -11.34 -4.66
CA LYS A 105 5.92 -12.34 -5.25
C LYS A 105 5.52 -12.67 -6.70
N GLU A 106 4.25 -12.91 -6.98
CA GLU A 106 3.77 -13.25 -8.33
C GLU A 106 4.12 -12.12 -9.33
N VAL A 107 3.83 -10.86 -8.96
CA VAL A 107 4.11 -9.69 -9.80
C VAL A 107 5.59 -9.45 -10.01
N ILE A 108 6.38 -9.51 -8.93
CA ILE A 108 7.80 -9.16 -9.00
C ILE A 108 8.65 -10.32 -9.49
N CYS A 109 8.30 -11.58 -9.23
CA CYS A 109 9.18 -12.71 -9.48
C CYS A 109 8.75 -13.59 -10.65
N GLU A 110 7.46 -13.69 -10.94
CA GLU A 110 6.94 -14.74 -11.81
C GLU A 110 6.43 -14.19 -13.15
N ASN A 111 5.97 -12.95 -13.20
CA ASN A 111 5.42 -12.34 -14.41
C ASN A 111 6.26 -11.13 -14.89
N GLU A 112 7.04 -11.32 -15.95
CA GLU A 112 7.88 -10.24 -16.50
C GLU A 112 7.08 -9.06 -17.06
N ASN A 113 5.90 -9.29 -17.63
CA ASN A 113 5.07 -8.23 -18.19
C ASN A 113 4.45 -7.37 -17.10
N GLU A 114 3.98 -8.00 -16.02
CA GLU A 114 3.49 -7.28 -14.83
C GLU A 114 4.63 -6.54 -14.15
N ARG A 115 5.77 -7.19 -13.93
CA ARG A 115 6.97 -6.59 -13.31
C ARG A 115 7.35 -5.24 -13.92
N ARG A 116 7.26 -5.10 -15.25
CA ARG A 116 7.58 -3.84 -15.97
C ARG A 116 6.74 -2.64 -15.50
N GLN A 117 5.53 -2.87 -15.00
CA GLN A 117 4.65 -1.81 -14.47
C GLN A 117 5.11 -1.31 -13.09
N TYR A 118 6.01 -2.04 -12.42
CA TYR A 118 6.49 -1.78 -11.07
C TYR A 118 8.00 -1.48 -11.05
N GLN A 119 8.52 -0.88 -12.12
CA GLN A 119 9.97 -0.66 -12.28
C GLN A 119 10.59 0.11 -11.11
N GLU A 120 9.88 1.07 -10.51
CA GLU A 120 10.31 1.80 -9.32
C GLU A 120 10.59 0.84 -8.14
N ALA A 121 9.69 -0.13 -7.89
CA ALA A 121 9.86 -1.13 -6.84
C ALA A 121 11.00 -2.10 -7.18
N VAL A 122 11.12 -2.50 -8.45
CA VAL A 122 12.22 -3.37 -8.91
C VAL A 122 13.57 -2.68 -8.72
N THR A 123 13.67 -1.40 -9.05
CA THR A 123 14.87 -0.60 -8.83
C THR A 123 15.21 -0.53 -7.34
N ALA A 124 14.23 -0.22 -6.48
CA ALA A 124 14.45 -0.19 -5.03
C ALA A 124 14.95 -1.54 -4.48
N ILE A 125 14.34 -2.65 -4.91
CA ILE A 125 14.79 -4.00 -4.54
C ILE A 125 16.22 -4.27 -4.99
N THR A 126 16.54 -3.93 -6.25
CA THR A 126 17.82 -4.27 -6.88
C THR A 126 19.00 -3.41 -6.41
N VAL A 127 18.72 -2.25 -5.80
CA VAL A 127 19.74 -1.46 -5.08
C VAL A 127 20.25 -2.22 -3.85
N ASP A 128 19.36 -2.92 -3.12
CA ASP A 128 19.70 -3.62 -1.89
C ASP A 128 20.24 -5.05 -2.16
N GLU A 129 19.60 -5.79 -3.06
CA GLU A 129 20.02 -7.15 -3.41
C GLU A 129 19.62 -7.59 -4.83
N PRO A 130 20.33 -8.54 -5.44
CA PRO A 130 19.92 -9.10 -6.73
C PRO A 130 18.50 -9.67 -6.70
N LEU A 131 17.71 -9.43 -7.75
CA LEU A 131 16.29 -9.81 -7.82
C LEU A 131 16.04 -11.30 -7.54
N HIS A 132 16.93 -12.19 -7.98
CA HIS A 132 16.80 -13.63 -7.73
C HIS A 132 16.84 -13.97 -6.23
N ARG A 133 17.66 -13.25 -5.44
CA ARG A 133 17.81 -13.44 -4.01
C ARG A 133 16.59 -12.92 -3.26
N TYR A 134 16.09 -11.76 -3.65
CA TYR A 134 14.80 -11.23 -3.20
C TYR A 134 13.68 -12.26 -3.42
N CYS A 135 13.57 -12.82 -4.62
CA CYS A 135 12.51 -13.77 -4.98
C CYS A 135 12.57 -15.10 -4.20
N GLN A 136 13.75 -15.51 -3.73
CA GLN A 136 13.90 -16.65 -2.82
C GLN A 136 13.41 -16.34 -1.41
N ARG A 137 13.45 -15.07 -0.99
CA ARG A 137 13.17 -14.64 0.38
C ARG A 137 11.74 -14.16 0.59
N ILE A 138 11.16 -13.41 -0.35
CA ILE A 138 9.85 -12.73 -0.20
C ILE A 138 8.72 -13.67 0.23
N GLY A 139 8.77 -14.95 -0.17
CA GLY A 139 7.77 -15.95 0.21
C GLY A 139 7.93 -16.53 1.62
N ARG A 140 9.03 -16.25 2.32
CA ARG A 140 9.30 -16.79 3.65
C ARG A 140 8.61 -15.96 4.71
N HIS A 141 8.20 -16.59 5.81
CA HIS A 141 7.49 -15.91 6.89
C HIS A 141 8.38 -14.95 7.70
N ASP A 142 9.69 -15.20 7.72
CA ASP A 142 10.73 -14.38 8.35
C ASP A 142 11.12 -13.16 7.51
N PHE A 143 10.62 -13.04 6.27
CA PHE A 143 10.81 -11.86 5.44
C PHE A 143 9.86 -10.73 5.86
N TRP A 144 10.45 -9.60 6.24
CA TRP A 144 9.73 -8.38 6.57
C TRP A 144 9.60 -7.51 5.31
N GLY A 145 8.38 -7.17 4.93
CA GLY A 145 8.16 -6.23 3.84
C GLY A 145 8.54 -4.80 4.22
N GLY A 146 8.82 -3.99 3.20
CA GLY A 146 9.14 -2.58 3.35
C GLY A 146 8.54 -1.72 2.24
N GLU A 147 9.27 -0.66 1.89
CA GLU A 147 8.81 0.34 0.92
C GLU A 147 8.50 -0.25 -0.46
N SER A 148 9.36 -1.13 -0.96
CA SER A 148 9.19 -1.79 -2.26
C SER A 148 7.88 -2.58 -2.35
N GLU A 149 7.56 -3.38 -1.33
CA GLU A 149 6.31 -4.14 -1.27
C GLU A 149 5.10 -3.20 -1.16
N LEU A 150 5.21 -2.13 -0.36
CA LEU A 150 4.14 -1.14 -0.21
C LEU A 150 3.83 -0.42 -1.53
N LEU A 151 4.86 -0.11 -2.31
CA LEU A 151 4.70 0.52 -3.63
C LEU A 151 3.95 -0.41 -4.60
N VAL A 152 4.30 -1.69 -4.61
CA VAL A 152 3.61 -2.72 -5.41
C VAL A 152 2.15 -2.84 -4.96
N LEU A 153 1.91 -2.98 -3.66
CA LEU A 153 0.58 -3.16 -3.11
C LEU A 153 -0.31 -1.92 -3.28
N SER A 154 0.24 -0.70 -3.19
CA SER A 154 -0.51 0.53 -3.43
C SER A 154 -1.07 0.59 -4.85
N LYS A 155 -0.23 0.23 -5.84
CA LYS A 155 -0.61 0.16 -7.25
C LYS A 155 -1.57 -1.01 -7.52
N LEU A 156 -1.26 -2.22 -7.04
CA LEU A 156 -2.11 -3.41 -7.20
C LEU A 156 -3.51 -3.23 -6.61
N CYS A 157 -3.59 -2.65 -5.42
CA CYS A 157 -4.86 -2.43 -4.74
C CYS A 157 -5.55 -1.14 -5.18
N ASN A 158 -4.89 -0.28 -5.98
CA ASN A 158 -5.36 1.05 -6.32
C ASN A 158 -5.81 1.84 -5.05
N LYS A 159 -5.00 1.79 -3.99
CA LYS A 159 -5.24 2.50 -2.72
C LYS A 159 -3.97 3.23 -2.30
N ARG A 160 -4.14 4.45 -1.79
CA ARG A 160 -3.04 5.21 -1.18
C ARG A 160 -2.67 4.59 0.16
N ILE A 161 -1.39 4.34 0.35
CA ILE A 161 -0.81 3.90 1.62
C ILE A 161 -0.03 5.06 2.22
N ILE A 162 -0.24 5.35 3.50
CA ILE A 162 0.47 6.39 4.24
C ILE A 162 1.14 5.72 5.44
N VAL A 163 2.47 5.84 5.52
CA VAL A 163 3.26 5.33 6.64
C VAL A 163 3.60 6.51 7.55
N TYR A 164 3.21 6.40 8.82
CA TYR A 164 3.59 7.35 9.86
C TYR A 164 4.73 6.74 10.66
N ILE A 165 5.87 7.42 10.67
CA ILE A 165 7.02 7.06 11.49
C ILE A 165 7.00 8.02 12.68
N PRO A 166 6.82 7.53 13.92
CA PRO A 166 6.86 8.40 15.09
C PRO A 166 8.28 8.97 15.27
N GLU A 167 8.40 10.20 15.75
CA GLU A 167 9.70 10.83 16.04
C GLU A 167 10.44 10.15 17.20
N THR A 168 9.73 9.42 18.05
CA THR A 168 10.26 8.71 19.23
C THR A 168 9.56 7.35 19.37
N GLU A 169 10.33 6.31 19.70
CA GLU A 169 9.83 4.97 20.01
C GLU A 169 9.26 4.85 21.43
#